data_AF-A0A0F8B445-F1
#
_entry.id   AF-A0A0F8B445-F1
#
_cell.length_a   1.000
_cell.length_b   1.000
_cell.length_c   1.000
_cell.angle_alpha   90.00
_cell.angle_beta   90.00
_cell.angle_gamma   90.00
#
_symmetry.space_group_name_H-M   'P 1'
#
loop_
_entity.id
_entity.type
_entity.pdbx_description
1 polymer ?
#
loop_
_entity_poly.entity_id
_entity_poly.type
_entity_poly.pdbx_seq_one_letter_code
_entity_poly.pdbx_strand_id
1 'polypeptide(L)'
;MSSQYEIEHSIKPQAKPRGRRPDMSSFDALLDQVSTSGARTSASAIFSAQEHHNPHATPTPVDMAALYRLVQDQMASLASTAPSTENRILLESLMAELDASIADPPTEVCGLGQDFLDGLERVDRGRVGVEETCPICAEKHRDDPYCLVVELPCHKSHRFDLECVAPWIQSKGSCPLCRTDFTKKKEVVRVEDSEEEDDDPAGMYA
;
A
#
# COMPACT_ATOMS: atom_id res chain seq x y z
N MET A 1 -13.35 -27.14 -11.54
CA MET A 1 -13.73 -27.52 -12.92
C MET A 1 -12.86 -26.69 -13.84
N SER A 2 -11.95 -27.32 -14.57
CA SER A 2 -11.04 -26.58 -15.46
C SER A 2 -11.78 -26.10 -16.71
N SER A 3 -11.49 -24.87 -17.11
CA SER A 3 -12.07 -24.29 -18.33
C SER A 3 -11.47 -24.96 -19.58
N GLN A 4 -12.19 -24.93 -20.70
CA GLN A 4 -11.69 -25.49 -21.97
C GLN A 4 -10.37 -24.84 -22.41
N TYR A 5 -10.18 -23.55 -22.10
CA TYR A 5 -8.94 -22.81 -22.32
C TYR A 5 -7.75 -23.36 -21.51
N GLU A 6 -7.97 -23.71 -20.23
CA GLU A 6 -6.92 -24.29 -19.38
C GLU A 6 -6.41 -25.63 -19.93
N ILE A 7 -7.31 -26.42 -20.53
CA ILE A 7 -7.00 -27.73 -21.11
C ILE A 7 -6.19 -27.56 -22.41
N GLU A 8 -6.63 -26.65 -23.28
CA GLU A 8 -5.98 -26.38 -24.57
C GLU A 8 -4.59 -25.75 -24.42
N HIS A 9 -4.42 -24.88 -23.42
CA HIS A 9 -3.15 -24.19 -23.16
C HIS A 9 -2.27 -24.88 -22.10
N SER A 10 -2.60 -26.11 -21.67
CA SER A 10 -1.82 -26.87 -20.67
C SER A 10 -1.55 -26.08 -19.37
N ILE A 11 -2.50 -25.23 -18.97
CA ILE A 11 -2.38 -24.40 -17.76
C ILE A 11 -2.71 -25.30 -16.56
N LYS A 12 -1.71 -25.58 -15.74
CA LYS A 12 -1.91 -26.34 -14.50
C LYS A 12 -2.58 -25.43 -13.46
N PRO A 13 -3.70 -25.84 -12.84
CA PRO A 13 -4.33 -25.05 -11.80
C PRO A 13 -3.34 -24.87 -10.63
N GLN A 14 -3.01 -23.62 -10.31
CA GLN A 14 -2.20 -23.34 -9.13
C GLN A 14 -3.03 -23.59 -7.86
N ALA A 15 -2.37 -24.09 -6.82
CA ALA A 15 -3.00 -24.23 -5.52
C ALA A 15 -3.37 -22.83 -5.01
N LYS A 16 -4.65 -22.61 -4.69
CA LYS A 16 -5.05 -21.37 -4.03
C LYS A 16 -4.25 -21.22 -2.73
N PRO A 17 -3.74 -20.02 -2.40
CA PRO A 17 -3.06 -19.80 -1.14
C PRO A 17 -4.01 -20.19 0.00
N ARG A 18 -3.47 -20.89 1.00
CA ARG A 18 -4.22 -21.29 2.18
C ARG A 18 -4.28 -20.08 3.10
N GLY A 19 -5.42 -19.38 3.15
CA GLY A 19 -5.60 -18.25 4.04
C GLY A 19 -6.93 -17.53 3.84
N ARG A 20 -7.20 -16.58 4.73
CA ARG A 20 -8.33 -15.66 4.74
C ARG A 20 -8.10 -14.42 3.87
N ARG A 21 -6.90 -14.28 3.30
CA ARG A 21 -6.51 -13.14 2.46
C ARG A 21 -7.30 -13.12 1.14
N PRO A 22 -8.06 -12.05 0.87
CA PRO A 22 -8.75 -11.87 -0.41
C PRO A 22 -7.77 -11.53 -1.55
N ASP A 23 -8.16 -11.86 -2.78
CA ASP A 23 -7.43 -11.41 -3.98
C ASP A 23 -7.75 -9.93 -4.28
N MET A 24 -6.72 -9.10 -4.37
CA MET A 24 -6.81 -7.65 -4.61
C MET A 24 -6.42 -7.25 -6.04
N SER A 25 -6.32 -8.20 -6.97
CA SER A 25 -6.01 -7.92 -8.39
C SER A 25 -6.95 -6.89 -9.04
N SER A 26 -8.24 -6.93 -8.72
CA SER A 26 -9.23 -5.95 -9.19
C SER A 26 -8.96 -4.54 -8.66
N PHE A 27 -8.44 -4.42 -7.43
CA PHE A 27 -8.05 -3.15 -6.85
C PHE A 27 -6.82 -2.59 -7.56
N ASP A 28 -5.79 -3.42 -7.78
CA ASP A 28 -4.58 -3.00 -8.49
C ASP A 28 -4.88 -2.53 -9.91
N ALA A 29 -5.79 -3.21 -10.61
CA ALA A 29 -6.23 -2.84 -11.95
C ALA A 29 -6.99 -1.50 -11.97
N LEU A 30 -7.86 -1.25 -10.99
CA LEU A 30 -8.56 0.03 -10.88
C LEU A 30 -7.60 1.14 -10.45
N LEU A 31 -6.69 0.86 -9.53
CA LEU A 31 -5.70 1.82 -9.05
C LEU A 31 -4.81 2.30 -10.20
N ASP A 32 -4.42 1.39 -11.10
CA ASP A 32 -3.65 1.73 -12.30
C ASP A 32 -4.39 2.68 -13.24
N GLN A 33 -5.71 2.48 -13.39
CA GLN A 33 -6.57 3.34 -14.22
C GLN A 33 -6.86 4.71 -13.60
N VAL A 34 -6.73 4.83 -12.28
CA VAL A 34 -7.03 6.06 -11.52
C VAL A 34 -5.74 6.84 -11.21
N SER A 35 -4.59 6.17 -11.19
CA SER A 35 -3.30 6.79 -10.90
C SER A 35 -2.85 7.66 -12.07
N THR A 36 -3.10 8.97 -11.95
CA THR A 36 -2.76 9.98 -12.95
C THR A 36 -1.28 10.35 -12.97
N SER A 37 -0.55 10.00 -11.90
CA SER A 37 0.88 10.20 -11.78
C SER A 37 1.59 8.98 -12.33
N GLY A 38 2.44 9.15 -13.35
CA GLY A 38 3.31 8.11 -13.93
C GLY A 38 4.37 7.54 -12.96
N ALA A 39 4.08 7.51 -11.66
CA ALA A 39 4.94 7.02 -10.60
C ALA A 39 5.10 5.49 -10.61
N ARG A 40 4.29 4.73 -11.37
CA ARG A 40 4.49 3.29 -11.54
C ARG A 40 5.55 2.98 -12.61
N THR A 41 6.80 3.40 -12.41
CA THR A 41 7.93 2.91 -13.23
C THR A 41 8.51 1.63 -12.63
N SER A 42 7.67 0.60 -12.44
CA SER A 42 8.19 -0.75 -12.21
C SER A 42 8.28 -1.50 -13.53
N ALA A 43 9.26 -2.41 -13.65
CA ALA A 43 9.59 -3.15 -14.87
C ALA A 43 8.42 -3.98 -15.47
N SER A 44 7.28 -4.10 -14.79
CA SER A 44 6.04 -4.72 -15.31
C SER A 44 5.19 -3.78 -16.17
N ALA A 45 5.46 -2.47 -16.21
CA ALA A 45 4.70 -1.49 -17.00
C ALA A 45 4.93 -1.57 -18.53
N ILE A 46 5.85 -2.42 -19.00
CA ILE A 46 6.22 -2.53 -20.42
C ILE A 46 5.04 -2.97 -21.31
N PHE A 47 3.99 -3.61 -20.75
CA PHE A 47 2.90 -4.18 -21.53
C PHE A 47 1.49 -3.59 -21.29
N SER A 48 1.25 -2.69 -20.31
CA SER A 48 -0.12 -2.20 -20.05
C SER A 48 -0.26 -0.79 -19.45
N ALA A 49 0.76 0.06 -19.47
CA ALA A 49 0.56 1.46 -19.11
C ALA A 49 -0.20 2.19 -20.23
N GLN A 50 -1.54 2.21 -20.15
CA GLN A 50 -2.32 3.18 -20.89
C GLN A 50 -2.10 4.53 -20.21
N GLU A 51 -1.01 5.22 -20.59
CA GLU A 51 -0.75 6.58 -20.12
C GLU A 51 -2.00 7.43 -20.39
N HIS A 52 -2.48 8.12 -19.34
CA HIS A 52 -3.57 9.07 -19.53
C HIS A 52 -3.12 10.12 -20.55
N HIS A 53 -3.82 10.20 -21.68
CA HIS A 53 -3.47 11.10 -22.79
C HIS A 53 -3.58 12.58 -22.40
N ASN A 54 -4.19 12.88 -21.25
CA ASN A 54 -4.33 14.22 -20.71
C ASN A 54 -3.59 14.33 -19.36
N PRO A 55 -2.54 15.16 -19.25
CA PRO A 55 -1.75 15.31 -18.02
C PRO A 55 -2.53 15.98 -16.87
N HIS A 56 -3.71 16.53 -17.14
CA HIS A 56 -4.59 17.15 -16.14
C HIS A 56 -5.86 16.34 -15.89
N ALA A 57 -5.95 15.11 -16.40
CA ALA A 57 -7.05 14.22 -16.03
C ALA A 57 -6.97 13.96 -14.52
N THR A 58 -8.06 14.22 -13.81
CA THR A 58 -8.25 13.77 -12.42
C THR A 58 -9.20 12.58 -12.41
N PRO A 59 -9.06 11.66 -11.44
CA PRO A 59 -9.96 10.52 -11.35
C PRO A 59 -11.39 10.99 -11.06
N THR A 60 -12.38 10.29 -11.62
CA THR A 60 -13.76 10.68 -11.37
C THR A 60 -14.15 10.31 -9.93
N PRO A 61 -15.09 11.05 -9.31
CA PRO A 61 -15.62 10.70 -7.99
C PRO A 61 -16.15 9.26 -7.89
N VAL A 62 -16.67 8.73 -9.01
CA VAL A 62 -17.17 7.35 -9.10
C VAL A 62 -16.03 6.34 -9.02
N ASP A 63 -14.92 6.61 -9.73
CA ASP A 63 -13.75 5.72 -9.71
C ASP A 63 -13.08 5.72 -8.33
N MET A 64 -12.99 6.89 -7.69
CA MET A 64 -12.49 7.01 -6.32
C MET A 64 -13.36 6.25 -5.31
N ALA A 65 -14.68 6.40 -5.40
CA ALA A 65 -15.61 5.65 -4.55
C ALA A 65 -15.50 4.13 -4.81
N ALA A 66 -15.31 3.72 -6.06
CA ALA A 66 -15.11 2.31 -6.42
C ALA A 66 -13.82 1.74 -5.82
N LEU A 67 -12.72 2.50 -5.82
CA LEU A 67 -11.47 2.11 -5.16
C LEU A 67 -11.67 1.86 -3.67
N TYR A 68 -12.29 2.80 -2.96
CA TYR A 68 -12.55 2.64 -1.52
C TYR A 68 -13.49 1.48 -1.23
N ARG A 69 -14.47 1.20 -2.10
CA ARG A 69 -15.33 0.03 -1.97
C ARG A 69 -14.58 -1.30 -2.08
N LEU A 70 -13.62 -1.43 -3.00
CA LEU A 70 -12.83 -2.65 -3.10
C LEU A 70 -12.03 -2.93 -1.83
N VAL A 71 -11.47 -1.87 -1.21
CA VAL A 71 -10.81 -2.00 0.10
C VAL A 71 -11.84 -2.34 1.20
N GLN A 72 -13.01 -1.72 1.18
CA GLN A 72 -14.09 -2.00 2.13
C GLN A 72 -14.56 -3.45 2.05
N ASP A 73 -14.72 -4.00 0.85
CA ASP A 73 -15.11 -5.39 0.60
C ASP A 73 -14.08 -6.38 1.17
N GLN A 74 -12.79 -6.04 1.06
CA GLN A 74 -11.71 -6.80 1.71
C GLN A 74 -11.91 -6.83 3.23
N MET A 75 -12.09 -5.66 3.85
CA MET A 75 -12.27 -5.54 5.30
C MET A 75 -13.54 -6.23 5.77
N ALA A 76 -14.63 -6.16 5.00
CA ALA A 76 -15.90 -6.82 5.28
C ALA A 76 -15.77 -8.35 5.21
N SER A 77 -15.07 -8.86 4.20
CA SER A 77 -14.77 -10.30 4.07
C SER A 77 -13.97 -10.80 5.27
N LEU A 78 -12.95 -10.04 5.68
CA LEU A 78 -12.17 -10.34 6.89
C LEU A 78 -12.99 -10.17 8.18
N ALA A 79 -13.92 -9.22 8.26
CA ALA A 79 -14.75 -9.05 9.46
C ALA A 79 -15.69 -10.25 9.67
N SER A 80 -16.23 -10.80 8.58
CA SER A 80 -17.16 -11.93 8.59
C SER A 80 -16.58 -13.22 9.19
N THR A 81 -15.26 -13.40 9.08
CA THR A 81 -14.53 -14.60 9.56
C THR A 81 -13.51 -14.26 10.66
N ALA A 82 -13.64 -13.09 11.30
CA ALA A 82 -12.68 -12.60 12.29
C ALA A 82 -12.60 -13.55 13.51
N PRO A 83 -11.40 -14.01 13.91
CA PRO A 83 -11.22 -14.95 15.01
C PRO A 83 -11.35 -14.31 16.40
N SER A 84 -11.14 -12.99 16.51
CA SER A 84 -11.24 -12.25 17.76
C SER A 84 -12.18 -11.05 17.64
N THR A 85 -12.75 -10.63 18.77
CA THR A 85 -13.63 -9.44 18.83
C THR A 85 -12.84 -8.16 18.54
N GLU A 86 -11.60 -8.06 19.02
CA GLU A 86 -10.73 -6.89 18.78
C GLU A 86 -10.41 -6.70 17.31
N ASN A 87 -10.10 -7.79 16.58
CA ASN A 87 -9.85 -7.74 15.14
C ASN A 87 -11.11 -7.29 14.39
N ARG A 88 -12.29 -7.80 14.77
CA ARG A 88 -13.57 -7.37 14.17
C ARG A 88 -13.85 -5.88 14.38
N ILE A 89 -13.65 -5.39 15.60
CA ILE A 89 -13.82 -3.96 15.93
C ILE A 89 -12.86 -3.09 15.11
N LEU A 90 -11.60 -3.51 14.97
CA LEU A 90 -10.64 -2.81 14.12
C LEU A 90 -11.15 -2.73 12.68
N LEU A 91 -11.53 -3.86 12.08
CA LEU A 91 -12.02 -3.92 10.69
C LEU A 91 -13.27 -3.07 10.49
N GLU A 92 -14.24 -3.13 11.42
CA GLU A 92 -15.44 -2.28 11.39
C GLU A 92 -15.09 -0.78 11.47
N SER A 93 -14.09 -0.41 12.27
CA SER A 93 -13.63 0.98 12.36
C SER A 93 -12.96 1.46 11.06
N LEU A 94 -12.22 0.60 10.38
CA LEU A 94 -11.62 0.89 9.07
C LEU A 94 -12.70 1.02 8.00
N MET A 95 -13.71 0.15 8.02
CA MET A 95 -14.86 0.22 7.12
C MET A 95 -15.62 1.54 7.28
N ALA A 96 -15.88 1.99 8.51
CA ALA A 96 -16.55 3.27 8.76
C ALA A 96 -15.76 4.47 8.19
N GLU A 97 -14.42 4.41 8.25
CA GLU A 97 -13.56 5.44 7.65
C GLU A 97 -13.57 5.40 6.11
N LEU A 98 -13.71 4.21 5.51
CA LEU A 98 -13.90 4.07 4.07
C LEU A 98 -15.27 4.58 3.63
N ASP A 99 -16.34 4.29 4.37
CA ASP A 99 -17.70 4.80 4.12
C ASP A 99 -17.73 6.33 4.08
N ALA A 100 -17.04 6.99 5.01
CA ALA A 100 -16.94 8.44 5.01
C ALA A 100 -16.29 8.97 3.72
N SER A 101 -15.24 8.31 3.21
CA SER A 101 -14.62 8.68 1.94
C SER A 101 -15.39 8.22 0.70
N ILE A 102 -16.28 7.24 0.82
CA ILE A 102 -17.19 6.87 -0.27
C ILE A 102 -18.31 7.91 -0.40
N ALA A 103 -18.78 8.44 0.74
CA ALA A 103 -19.82 9.47 0.77
C ALA A 103 -19.31 10.83 0.24
N ASP A 104 -18.05 11.18 0.54
CA ASP A 104 -17.38 12.38 0.05
C ASP A 104 -16.01 11.99 -0.54
N PRO A 105 -15.96 11.54 -1.81
CA PRO A 105 -14.74 11.07 -2.43
C PRO A 105 -13.75 12.23 -2.67
N PRO A 106 -12.47 12.08 -2.28
CA PRO A 106 -11.45 13.07 -2.53
C PRO A 106 -11.20 13.22 -4.04
N THR A 107 -10.78 14.41 -4.45
CA THR A 107 -10.50 14.76 -5.85
C THR A 107 -9.17 14.20 -6.38
N GLU A 108 -8.32 13.71 -5.48
CA GLU A 108 -7.03 13.10 -5.76
C GLU A 108 -6.86 11.82 -4.96
N VAL A 109 -6.04 10.89 -5.47
CA VAL A 109 -5.66 9.69 -4.73
C VAL A 109 -4.75 10.12 -3.58
N CYS A 110 -5.29 10.17 -2.37
CA CYS A 110 -4.56 10.53 -1.15
C CYS A 110 -3.57 9.41 -0.70
N GLY A 111 -3.52 8.29 -1.41
CA GLY A 111 -2.64 7.18 -1.06
C GLY A 111 -1.19 7.38 -1.50
N LEU A 112 -0.35 6.48 -1.02
CA LEU A 112 1.07 6.43 -1.39
C LEU A 112 1.29 5.43 -2.52
N GLY A 113 2.17 5.79 -3.45
CA GLY A 113 2.54 4.93 -4.59
C GLY A 113 3.30 3.67 -4.20
N GLN A 114 3.56 2.82 -5.19
CA GLN A 114 4.30 1.56 -5.01
C GLN A 114 5.70 1.80 -4.44
N ASP A 115 6.38 2.89 -4.81
CA ASP A 115 7.73 3.21 -4.34
C ASP A 115 7.80 3.33 -2.82
N PHE A 116 6.75 3.86 -2.19
CA PHE A 116 6.68 3.95 -0.73
C PHE A 116 6.58 2.55 -0.10
N LEU A 117 5.75 1.68 -0.67
CA LEU A 117 5.58 0.31 -0.19
C LEU A 117 6.87 -0.50 -0.35
N ASP A 118 7.58 -0.31 -1.46
CA ASP A 118 8.84 -0.99 -1.74
C ASP A 118 9.96 -0.51 -0.78
N GLY A 119 9.89 0.73 -0.32
CA GLY A 119 10.78 1.31 0.66
C GLY A 119 10.48 0.97 2.12
N LEU A 120 9.39 0.25 2.42
CA LEU A 120 9.09 -0.18 3.79
C LEU A 120 10.12 -1.21 4.29
N GLU A 121 10.46 -1.12 5.57
CA GLU A 121 11.39 -2.05 6.22
C GLU A 121 10.81 -3.47 6.22
N ARG A 122 11.53 -4.40 5.62
CA ARG A 122 11.16 -5.83 5.58
C ARG A 122 11.67 -6.53 6.82
N VAL A 123 10.78 -7.22 7.52
CA VAL A 123 11.15 -7.96 8.73
C VAL A 123 11.47 -9.41 8.36
N ASP A 124 12.70 -9.84 8.65
CA ASP A 124 13.08 -11.25 8.48
C ASP A 124 12.19 -12.18 9.31
N ARG A 125 11.82 -13.33 8.74
CA ARG A 125 11.02 -14.38 9.41
C ARG A 125 11.59 -14.81 10.78
N GLY A 126 12.91 -14.73 10.95
CA GLY A 126 13.59 -15.04 12.21
C GLY A 126 13.33 -14.01 13.32
N ARG A 127 13.09 -12.74 12.97
CA ARG A 127 12.81 -11.64 13.89
C ARG A 127 11.33 -11.50 14.24
N VAL A 128 10.44 -12.08 13.42
CA VAL A 128 9.00 -12.16 13.67
C VAL A 128 8.74 -13.21 14.76
N GLY A 129 7.96 -12.85 15.77
CA GLY A 129 7.56 -13.74 16.86
C GLY A 129 6.80 -14.97 16.35
N VAL A 130 6.86 -16.08 17.08
CA VAL A 130 6.21 -17.34 16.66
C VAL A 130 4.69 -17.20 16.63
N GLU A 131 4.14 -16.44 17.57
CA GLU A 131 2.70 -16.20 17.73
C GLU A 131 2.30 -14.80 17.24
N GLU A 132 3.20 -14.09 16.54
CA GLU A 132 2.92 -12.76 16.01
C GLU A 132 1.99 -12.87 14.79
N THR A 133 0.86 -12.17 14.84
CA THR A 133 -0.19 -12.21 13.82
C THR A 133 -0.36 -10.86 13.13
N CYS A 134 -0.78 -10.90 11.86
CA CYS A 134 -1.13 -9.67 11.15
C CYS A 134 -2.42 -9.07 11.76
N PRO A 135 -2.45 -7.78 12.14
CA PRO A 135 -3.63 -7.18 12.75
C PRO A 135 -4.86 -7.11 11.83
N ILE A 136 -4.68 -7.19 10.50
CA ILE A 136 -5.76 -7.11 9.50
C ILE A 136 -6.36 -8.50 9.26
N CYS A 137 -5.56 -9.47 8.80
CA CYS A 137 -6.05 -10.82 8.49
C CYS A 137 -6.03 -11.78 9.69
N ALA A 138 -5.47 -11.40 10.83
CA ALA A 138 -5.35 -12.19 12.06
C ALA A 138 -4.67 -13.56 11.91
N GLU A 139 -3.93 -13.77 10.81
CA GLU A 139 -3.13 -14.97 10.59
C GLU A 139 -1.73 -14.80 11.14
N LYS A 140 -1.10 -15.91 11.58
CA LYS A 140 0.29 -15.87 12.02
C LYS A 140 1.19 -15.67 10.81
N HIS A 141 2.10 -14.72 10.89
CA HIS A 141 3.04 -14.46 9.80
C HIS A 141 3.85 -15.72 9.43
N ARG A 142 4.21 -16.54 10.42
CA ARG A 142 5.03 -17.74 10.18
C ARG A 142 4.29 -18.90 9.50
N ASP A 143 2.96 -18.93 9.55
CA ASP A 143 2.16 -20.01 8.95
C ASP A 143 2.20 -19.95 7.41
N ASP A 144 2.45 -18.76 6.87
CA ASP A 144 2.67 -18.54 5.44
C ASP A 144 4.17 -18.73 5.08
N PRO A 145 4.51 -19.71 4.21
CA PRO A 145 5.89 -19.94 3.80
C PRO A 145 6.50 -18.76 3.03
N TYR A 146 5.66 -17.92 2.42
CA TYR A 146 6.06 -16.77 1.60
C TYR A 146 5.65 -15.44 2.22
N CYS A 147 5.47 -15.37 3.54
CA CYS A 147 5.04 -14.14 4.21
C CYS A 147 6.00 -12.97 3.92
N LEU A 148 5.46 -11.86 3.41
CA LEU A 148 6.16 -10.59 3.29
C LEU A 148 5.68 -9.65 4.40
N VAL A 149 6.41 -9.65 5.51
CA VAL A 149 6.09 -8.80 6.68
C VAL A 149 6.82 -7.47 6.55
N VAL A 150 6.06 -6.38 6.66
CA VAL A 150 6.58 -5.02 6.62
C VAL A 150 6.32 -4.30 7.93
N GLU A 151 7.28 -3.49 8.37
CA GLU A 151 7.18 -2.62 9.53
C GLU A 151 6.88 -1.18 9.07
N LEU A 152 5.77 -0.60 9.56
CA LEU A 152 5.40 0.77 9.20
C LEU A 152 6.24 1.80 9.98
N PRO A 153 6.57 2.95 9.37
CA PRO A 153 7.45 3.95 9.98
C PRO A 153 6.85 4.71 11.19
N CYS A 154 5.59 4.44 11.53
CA CYS A 154 4.92 5.06 12.67
C CYS A 154 5.31 4.42 14.01
N HIS A 155 5.39 3.09 14.09
CA HIS A 155 5.76 2.38 15.32
C HIS A 155 6.30 0.98 15.01
N LYS A 156 7.29 0.52 15.79
CA LYS A 156 7.96 -0.78 15.58
C LYS A 156 7.04 -2.00 15.75
N SER A 157 5.92 -1.84 16.44
CA SER A 157 4.91 -2.90 16.60
C SER A 157 3.86 -2.91 15.48
N HIS A 158 3.88 -1.95 14.57
CA HIS A 158 2.92 -1.89 13.46
C HIS A 158 3.47 -2.68 12.29
N ARG A 159 3.32 -4.00 12.41
CA ARG A 159 3.75 -4.99 11.43
C ARG A 159 2.56 -5.64 10.77
N PHE A 160 2.64 -5.78 9.47
CA PHE A 160 1.56 -6.35 8.66
C PHE A 160 2.13 -7.19 7.54
N ASP A 161 1.31 -8.09 7.00
CA ASP A 161 1.58 -8.64 5.69
C ASP A 161 1.40 -7.53 4.65
N LEU A 162 2.36 -7.41 3.74
CA LEU A 162 2.38 -6.37 2.70
C LEU A 162 1.07 -6.36 1.91
N GLU A 163 0.56 -7.54 1.55
CA GLU A 163 -0.68 -7.70 0.77
C GLU A 163 -1.92 -7.18 1.52
N CYS A 164 -1.94 -7.30 2.86
CA CYS A 164 -3.09 -6.85 3.66
C CYS A 164 -3.07 -5.33 3.86
N VAL A 165 -1.89 -4.73 4.01
CA VAL A 165 -1.76 -3.31 4.33
C VAL A 165 -1.63 -2.42 3.08
N ALA A 166 -1.11 -2.95 1.98
CA ALA A 166 -0.87 -2.20 0.74
C ALA A 166 -2.14 -1.51 0.21
N PRO A 167 -3.30 -2.17 0.08
CA PRO A 167 -4.50 -1.51 -0.45
C PRO A 167 -4.98 -0.35 0.42
N TRP A 168 -4.78 -0.44 1.74
CA TRP A 168 -5.11 0.65 2.65
C TRP A 168 -4.16 1.83 2.46
N ILE A 169 -2.84 1.58 2.42
CA ILE A 169 -1.84 2.65 2.27
C ILE A 169 -1.94 3.31 0.88
N GLN A 170 -2.21 2.54 -0.17
CA GLN A 170 -2.38 3.05 -1.54
C GLN A 170 -3.69 3.80 -1.75
N SER A 171 -4.67 3.67 -0.86
CA SER A 171 -5.94 4.39 -0.96
C SER A 171 -6.05 5.58 0.01
N LYS A 172 -5.54 5.44 1.24
CA LYS A 172 -5.66 6.42 2.32
C LYS A 172 -4.33 7.07 2.73
N GLY A 173 -3.20 6.40 2.52
CA GLY A 173 -1.88 6.93 2.90
C GLY A 173 -1.63 7.01 4.41
N SER A 174 -2.38 6.27 5.23
CA SER A 174 -2.31 6.32 6.69
C SER A 174 -2.10 4.93 7.32
N CYS A 175 -1.67 4.88 8.58
CA CYS A 175 -1.58 3.62 9.32
C CYS A 175 -2.96 3.12 9.78
N PRO A 176 -3.34 1.84 9.53
CA PRO A 176 -4.61 1.28 9.99
C PRO A 176 -4.79 1.26 11.52
N LEU A 177 -3.70 1.24 12.29
CA LEU A 177 -3.78 1.13 13.76
C LEU A 177 -3.77 2.49 14.45
N CYS A 178 -2.85 3.38 14.09
CA CYS A 178 -2.68 4.67 14.76
C CYS A 178 -3.07 5.88 13.92
N ARG A 179 -3.56 5.69 12.70
CA ARG A 179 -4.02 6.75 11.78
C ARG A 179 -2.96 7.82 11.51
N THR A 180 -1.68 7.47 11.66
CA THR A 180 -0.58 8.37 11.27
C THR A 180 -0.56 8.48 9.77
N ASP A 181 -0.75 9.70 9.26
CA ASP A 181 -0.65 10.03 7.84
C ASP A 181 0.82 10.01 7.40
N PHE A 182 1.13 9.18 6.41
CA PHE A 182 2.46 9.08 5.81
C PHE A 182 2.64 10.03 4.63
N THR A 183 1.56 10.57 4.07
CA THR A 183 1.60 11.60 3.02
C THR A 183 2.21 12.92 3.48
N LYS A 184 2.29 13.16 4.79
CA LYS A 184 2.63 14.47 5.40
C LYS A 184 4.07 14.60 5.94
N LYS A 185 5.02 13.70 5.64
CA LYS A 185 6.41 13.78 6.16
C LYS A 185 7.43 13.56 5.04
N LYS A 186 8.49 14.36 4.87
CA LYS A 186 9.08 15.46 5.64
C LYS A 186 9.85 16.32 4.62
N GLU A 187 9.56 17.62 4.51
CA GLU A 187 10.48 18.54 3.82
C GLU A 187 11.85 18.40 4.49
N VAL A 188 12.79 17.80 3.77
CA VAL A 188 14.19 17.82 4.18
C VAL A 188 14.64 19.25 3.89
N VAL A 189 14.67 20.08 4.95
CA VAL A 189 15.39 21.35 4.92
C VAL A 189 16.81 21.02 4.50
N ARG A 190 17.13 21.34 3.26
CA ARG A 190 18.48 21.28 2.70
C ARG A 190 19.28 22.27 3.53
N VAL A 191 20.11 21.77 4.44
CA VAL A 191 21.09 22.60 5.13
C VAL A 191 21.99 23.13 4.02
N GLU A 192 21.89 24.42 3.74
CA GLU A 192 22.85 25.14 2.91
C GLU A 192 24.21 24.96 3.58
N ASP A 193 25.11 24.29 2.88
CA ASP A 193 26.51 24.16 3.27
C ASP A 193 27.08 25.57 3.27
N SER A 194 27.39 26.09 4.45
CA SER A 194 28.05 27.37 4.64
C SER A 194 29.46 27.24 4.09
N GLU A 195 29.68 27.54 2.82
CA GLU A 195 31.02 27.69 2.27
C GLU A 195 31.67 28.91 2.94
N GLU A 196 32.57 28.65 3.89
CA GLU A 196 33.46 29.64 4.50
C GLU A 196 34.37 30.22 3.39
N GLU A 197 34.15 31.50 3.06
CA GLU A 197 34.94 32.27 2.12
C GLU A 197 36.27 32.67 2.79
N ASP A 198 37.26 31.77 2.75
CA ASP A 198 38.67 32.07 3.06
C ASP A 198 39.28 32.88 1.91
N ASP A 199 39.21 34.21 1.99
CA ASP A 199 39.93 35.12 1.10
C ASP A 199 40.96 35.93 1.90
N ASP A 200 42.15 35.35 2.11
CA ASP A 200 43.37 36.07 2.47
C ASP A 200 44.32 36.11 1.26
N PRO A 201 44.44 37.28 0.58
CA PRO A 201 45.60 37.57 -0.23
C PRO A 201 46.41 38.74 0.35
N ALA A 202 47.15 38.48 1.42
CA ALA A 202 48.31 39.28 1.76
C ALA A 202 49.34 39.28 0.61
N GLY A 203 49.48 40.42 -0.08
CA GLY A 203 50.73 40.83 -0.70
C GLY A 203 50.74 40.92 -2.23
N MET A 204 50.52 42.15 -2.75
CA MET A 204 50.96 42.72 -4.03
C MET A 204 50.34 44.13 -4.06
N TYR A 205 51.00 45.28 -3.85
CA TYR A 205 52.23 45.88 -4.39
C TYR A 205 52.64 47.01 -3.41
N ALA A 206 53.91 47.13 -3.01
CA ALA A 206 54.89 48.16 -3.44
C ALA A 206 54.49 49.62 -3.18
#